data_AF-A0A948BUI9-F1
#
_entry.id   AF-A0A948BUI9-F1
#
_cell.length_a   1.000
_cell.length_b   1.000
_cell.length_c   1.000
_cell.angle_alpha   90.00
_cell.angle_beta   90.00
_cell.angle_gamma   90.00
#
_symmetry.space_group_name_H-M   'P 1'
#
loop_
_entity.id
_entity.type
_entity.pdbx_description
1 polymer ?
#
loop_
_entity_poly.entity_id
_entity_poly.type
_entity_poly.pdbx_seq_one_letter_code
_entity_poly.pdbx_strand_id
1 'polypeptide(L)'
;MQTQTESDQGGATPIRTCFGCRIRKNPADLLRFTVAGSSGVLQLDGVKKSAGRGVYCCNDTGCLGRLVRNRKGLKRALRVTELDMVEIENLF
;
A
#
# COMPACT_ATOMS: atom_id res chain seq x y z
N MET A 1 -0.78 -23.74 -28.65
CA MET A 1 -1.16 -23.01 -27.43
C MET A 1 -0.25 -23.46 -26.31
N GLN A 2 0.67 -22.59 -25.85
CA GLN A 2 1.33 -22.60 -24.55
C GLN A 2 2.48 -21.56 -24.63
N THR A 3 2.19 -20.31 -24.27
CA THR A 3 3.25 -19.34 -23.98
C THR A 3 3.52 -19.42 -22.48
N GLN A 4 4.58 -20.14 -22.15
CA GLN A 4 5.23 -20.09 -20.86
C GLN A 4 5.72 -18.65 -20.66
N THR A 5 5.19 -17.94 -19.66
CA THR A 5 5.83 -16.74 -19.14
C THR A 5 6.60 -17.14 -17.89
N GLU A 6 7.78 -17.70 -18.11
CA GLU A 6 8.83 -17.77 -17.10
C GLU A 6 9.36 -16.33 -16.88
N SER A 7 8.95 -15.70 -15.79
CA SER A 7 9.56 -14.46 -15.33
C SER A 7 10.27 -14.73 -14.01
N ASP A 8 11.59 -14.95 -14.13
CA ASP A 8 12.63 -14.44 -13.24
C ASP A 8 12.50 -14.81 -11.75
N GLN A 9 12.83 -16.06 -11.43
CA GLN A 9 13.00 -16.55 -10.05
C GLN A 9 14.47 -16.35 -9.63
N GLY A 10 14.77 -15.20 -9.02
CA GLY A 10 16.14 -14.89 -8.60
C GLY A 10 16.30 -13.60 -7.81
N GLY A 11 15.45 -13.33 -6.83
CA GLY A 11 15.59 -12.12 -6.01
C GLY A 11 14.93 -12.24 -4.64
N ALA A 12 15.67 -11.93 -3.58
CA ALA A 12 15.12 -11.89 -2.22
C ALA A 12 13.83 -11.07 -2.20
N THR A 13 12.72 -11.68 -1.78
CA THR A 13 11.43 -10.99 -1.69
C THR A 13 11.62 -9.76 -0.80
N PRO A 14 11.33 -8.54 -1.28
CA PRO A 14 11.68 -7.33 -0.57
C PRO A 14 10.87 -7.24 0.72
N ILE A 15 11.55 -7.13 1.86
CA ILE A 15 10.88 -6.88 3.13
C ILE A 15 10.33 -5.45 3.14
N ARG A 16 9.06 -5.30 3.52
CA ARG A 16 8.36 -4.01 3.59
C ARG A 16 8.07 -3.64 5.03
N THR A 17 7.96 -2.35 5.28
CA THR A 17 7.65 -1.84 6.62
C THR A 17 6.20 -1.39 6.66
N CYS A 18 5.44 -1.91 7.64
CA CYS A 18 4.09 -1.43 7.89
C CYS A 18 4.09 0.07 8.24
N PHE A 19 3.16 0.81 7.66
CA PHE A 19 2.98 2.23 7.90
C PHE A 19 2.45 2.51 9.32
N GLY A 20 1.54 1.66 9.81
CA GLY A 20 0.94 1.78 11.14
C GLY A 20 1.88 1.39 12.28
N CYS A 21 2.35 0.13 12.33
CA CYS A 21 3.16 -0.38 13.45
C CYS A 21 4.68 -0.28 13.23
N ARG A 22 5.14 0.10 12.04
CA ARG A 22 6.58 0.22 11.69
C ARG A 22 7.38 -1.08 11.74
N ILE A 23 6.73 -2.24 11.89
CA ILE A 23 7.36 -3.57 11.83
C ILE A 23 7.63 -3.96 10.37
N ARG A 24 8.78 -4.61 10.15
CA ARG A 24 9.20 -5.20 8.87
C ARG A 24 8.53 -6.57 8.67
N LYS A 25 7.88 -6.79 7.53
CA LYS A 25 7.17 -8.03 7.19
C LYS A 25 7.31 -8.36 5.70
N ASN A 26 6.94 -9.58 5.32
CA ASN A 26 6.80 -9.93 3.92
C ASN A 26 5.68 -9.10 3.26
N PRO A 27 5.81 -8.70 1.99
CA PRO A 27 4.76 -7.99 1.28
C PRO A 27 3.45 -8.78 1.22
N ALA A 28 3.51 -10.11 1.25
CA ALA A 28 2.34 -10.99 1.25
C ALA A 28 1.43 -10.73 2.46
N ASP A 29 2.02 -10.44 3.63
CA ASP A 29 1.31 -10.23 4.90
C ASP A 29 0.78 -8.80 5.08
N LEU A 30 0.98 -7.93 4.09
CA LEU A 30 0.62 -6.52 4.14
C LEU A 30 -0.35 -6.18 3.00
N LEU A 31 -1.32 -5.32 3.32
CA LEU A 31 -2.11 -4.59 2.34
C LEU A 31 -1.26 -3.48 1.74
N ARG A 32 -1.45 -3.20 0.44
CA ARG A 32 -0.81 -2.07 -0.24
C ARG A 32 -1.87 -1.01 -0.54
N PHE A 33 -1.57 0.24 -0.25
CA PHE A 33 -2.42 1.37 -0.59
C PHE A 33 -1.70 2.34 -1.52
N THR A 34 -2.41 2.87 -2.50
CA THR A 34 -1.88 3.76 -3.55
C THR A 34 -2.82 4.92 -3.81
N VAL A 35 -2.32 5.95 -4.49
CA VAL A 35 -3.11 7.06 -5.02
C VAL A 35 -2.81 7.18 -6.50
N ALA A 36 -3.84 7.39 -7.31
CA ALA A 36 -3.68 7.74 -8.71
C ALA A 36 -3.26 9.20 -8.84
N GLY A 37 -2.04 9.45 -9.34
CA GLY A 37 -1.53 10.81 -9.58
C GLY A 37 -1.02 11.55 -8.33
N SER A 38 -0.89 12.89 -8.45
CA SER A 38 -0.36 13.78 -7.40
C SER A 38 -1.41 14.31 -6.42
N SER A 39 -2.69 14.06 -6.72
CA SER A 39 -3.85 14.35 -5.89
C SER A 39 -4.88 13.28 -6.16
N GLY A 40 -5.50 12.70 -5.13
CA GLY A 40 -6.54 11.70 -5.35
C GLY A 40 -6.95 10.93 -4.10
N VAL A 41 -7.79 9.93 -4.33
CA VAL A 41 -8.31 9.03 -3.31
C VAL A 41 -7.27 7.95 -2.98
N LEU A 42 -7.11 7.64 -1.70
CA LEU A 42 -6.33 6.50 -1.22
C LEU A 42 -7.13 5.23 -1.47
N GLN A 43 -6.55 4.29 -2.22
CA GLN A 43 -7.22 3.07 -2.63
C GLN A 43 -6.42 1.84 -2.20
N LEU A 44 -7.12 0.74 -1.93
CA LEU A 44 -6.49 -0.57 -1.71
C LEU A 44 -6.04 -1.16 -3.04
N ASP A 45 -4.74 -1.36 -3.21
CA ASP A 45 -4.16 -2.02 -4.38
C ASP A 45 -4.08 -3.53 -4.13
N GLY A 46 -5.20 -4.22 -4.36
CA GLY A 46 -5.29 -5.68 -4.21
C GLY A 46 -4.37 -6.46 -5.16
N VAL A 47 -4.03 -5.89 -6.32
CA VAL A 47 -3.16 -6.53 -7.32
C VAL A 47 -1.69 -6.38 -6.97
N LYS A 48 -1.33 -5.41 -6.10
CA LYS A 48 0.05 -5.05 -5.70
C LYS A 48 0.96 -4.73 -6.89
N LYS A 49 0.38 -4.35 -8.03
CA LYS A 49 1.08 -4.06 -9.30
C LYS A 49 0.73 -2.69 -9.87
N SER A 50 -0.14 -1.94 -9.22
CA SER A 50 -0.53 -0.62 -9.69
C SER A 50 0.69 0.31 -9.72
N ALA A 51 0.89 0.98 -10.86
CA ALA A 51 2.00 1.91 -11.04
C ALA A 51 1.95 3.05 -10.02
N GLY A 52 3.11 3.50 -9.55
CA GLY A 52 3.22 4.64 -8.62
C GLY A 52 3.66 4.26 -7.20
N ARG A 53 3.64 5.28 -6.32
CA ARG A 53 4.06 5.15 -4.92
C ARG A 53 2.96 4.46 -4.12
N GLY A 54 3.35 3.46 -3.34
CA GLY A 54 2.43 2.78 -2.44
C GLY A 54 3.00 2.68 -1.03
N VAL A 55 2.10 2.67 -0.05
CA VAL A 55 2.41 2.36 1.34
C VAL A 55 1.88 0.98 1.69
N TYR A 56 2.53 0.30 2.62
CA TYR A 56 2.12 -1.00 3.09
C TYR A 56 1.56 -0.89 4.50
N CYS A 57 0.50 -1.62 4.83
CA CYS A 57 -0.08 -1.67 6.17
C CYS A 57 -0.49 -3.10 6.53
N CYS A 58 -0.44 -3.46 7.81
CA CYS A 58 -0.98 -4.74 8.25
C CYS A 58 -2.49 -4.77 8.02
N ASN A 59 -3.02 -5.97 7.74
CA ASN A 59 -4.46 -6.23 7.72
C ASN A 59 -5.02 -6.41 9.14
N ASP A 60 -4.86 -5.39 10.00
CA ASP A 60 -5.41 -5.37 11.34
C ASP A 60 -5.95 -3.98 11.68
N THR A 61 -7.03 -3.92 12.45
CA THR A 61 -7.75 -2.68 12.78
C THR A 61 -6.86 -1.66 13.50
N GLY A 62 -5.89 -2.11 14.31
CA GLY A 62 -4.95 -1.23 15.00
C GLY A 62 -3.98 -0.51 14.06
N CYS A 63 -3.43 -1.22 13.06
CA CYS A 63 -2.59 -0.63 12.03
C CYS A 63 -3.39 0.23 11.06
N LEU A 64 -4.59 -0.21 10.69
CA LEU A 64 -5.43 0.51 9.75
C LEU A 64 -5.98 1.81 10.35
N GLY A 65 -6.41 1.79 11.61
CA GLY A 65 -6.77 3.01 12.33
C GLY A 65 -5.62 4.00 12.46
N ARG A 66 -4.37 3.52 12.64
CA ARG A 66 -3.18 4.38 12.62
C ARG A 66 -2.90 4.96 11.23
N LEU A 67 -3.16 4.20 10.17
CA LEU A 67 -3.03 4.64 8.79
C LEU A 67 -3.99 5.80 8.50
N VAL A 68 -5.28 5.62 8.77
CA VAL A 68 -6.33 6.64 8.51
C VAL A 68 -6.08 7.91 9.33
N ARG A 69 -5.69 7.79 10.60
CA ARG A 69 -5.39 8.96 11.45
C ARG A 69 -4.15 9.76 11.02
N ASN A 70 -3.23 9.17 10.25
CA ASN A 70 -1.97 9.81 9.87
C ASN A 70 -1.96 10.32 8.41
N ARG A 71 -2.93 11.19 8.09
CA ARG A 71 -3.07 11.81 6.74
C ARG A 71 -1.79 12.54 6.31
N LYS A 72 -1.16 13.29 7.21
CA LYS A 72 0.09 14.04 6.93
C LYS A 72 1.24 13.09 6.53
N GLY A 73 1.40 11.98 7.25
CA GLY A 73 2.41 10.97 6.93
C GLY A 73 2.14 10.29 5.59
N LEU A 74 0.87 9.99 5.27
CA LEU A 74 0.48 9.41 4.00
C LEU A 74 0.79 10.34 2.83
N LYS A 75 0.43 11.62 2.93
CA LYS A 75 0.76 12.63 1.92
C LYS A 75 2.26 12.67 1.60
N ARG A 76 3.11 12.64 2.63
CA ARG A 76 4.56 12.59 2.47
C ARG A 76 5.06 11.30 1.83
N ALA A 77 4.55 10.15 2.27
CA ALA A 77 4.98 8.84 1.77
C ALA A 77 4.61 8.65 0.29
N LEU A 78 3.39 9.05 -0.07
CA LEU A 78 2.83 8.94 -1.41
C LEU A 78 3.25 10.09 -2.34
N ARG A 79 3.83 11.17 -1.78
CA ARG A 79 4.19 12.42 -2.48
C ARG A 79 3.01 13.08 -3.19
N VAL A 80 1.93 13.26 -2.45
CA VAL A 80 0.71 13.93 -2.92
C VAL A 80 0.47 15.21 -2.14
N THR A 81 -0.10 16.22 -2.79
CA THR A 81 -0.48 17.50 -2.17
C THR A 81 -1.81 17.37 -1.46
N GLU A 82 -2.76 16.73 -2.15
CA GLU A 82 -4.08 16.39 -1.63
C GLU A 82 -4.29 14.88 -1.62
N LEU A 83 -4.95 14.43 -0.57
CA LEU A 83 -5.24 13.03 -0.35
C LEU A 83 -6.64 12.95 0.17
N ASP A 84 -7.48 12.13 -0.43
CA ASP A 84 -8.80 11.79 0.10
C ASP A 84 -8.81 10.32 0.58
N MET A 85 -9.66 9.99 1.55
CA MET A 85 -9.67 8.67 2.21
C MET A 85 -11.05 8.01 2.26
N VAL A 86 -12.03 8.53 1.51
CA VAL A 86 -13.43 8.04 1.50
C VAL A 86 -13.54 6.53 1.29
N GLU A 87 -12.76 5.94 0.38
CA GLU A 87 -12.81 4.48 0.15
C GLU A 87 -12.30 3.65 1.32
N ILE A 88 -11.36 4.18 2.11
CA ILE A 88 -10.76 3.48 3.26
C ILE A 88 -11.63 3.59 4.50
N GLU A 89 -12.31 4.72 4.69
CA GLU A 89 -13.22 4.91 5.81
C GLU A 89 -14.38 3.90 5.77
N ASN A 90 -14.80 3.46 4.57
CA ASN A 90 -15.84 2.45 4.39
C ASN A 90 -15.36 0.99 4.61
N LEU A 91 -14.07 0.77 4.86
CA LEU A 91 -13.51 -0.55 5.18
C LEU A 91 -13.54 -0.85 6.70
N PHE A 92 -13.96 0.11 7.53
CA PHE A 92 -14.06 0.02 8.99
C PHE A 92 -15.43 0.46 9.49
#